data_AF-A0A2J4YNY5-F1
#
_entry.id   AF-A0A2J4YNY5-F1
#
_cell.length_a   1.000
_cell.length_b   1.000
_cell.length_c   1.000
_cell.angle_alpha   90.00
_cell.angle_beta   90.00
_cell.angle_gamma   90.00
#
_symmetry.space_group_name_H-M   'P 1'
#
loop_
_entity.id
_entity.type
_entity.pdbx_description
1 polymer ?
#
loop_
_entity_poly.entity_id
_entity_poly.type
_entity_poly.pdbx_seq_one_letter_code
_entity_poly.pdbx_strand_id
1 'polypeptide(L)'
;MLTVHHLNQSRSQRVLWALEELQLPYQVVSYQRGKDMLAPAELKSVHPLGKSPVVEDNGHILAESGAILEYLQETYDSARRLKPESVEDKLQYRFWLHYAEGSLMPLLLMKLVFASLGKPPVPFGMRTLGNALGKG
;
A
#
# COMPACT_ATOMS: atom_id res chain seq x y z
N MET A 1 4.66 -4.16 20.74
CA MET A 1 3.88 -5.17 20.01
C MET A 1 3.48 -4.55 18.70
N LEU A 2 3.82 -5.21 17.59
CA LEU A 2 3.66 -4.65 16.25
C LEU A 2 2.16 -4.55 15.90
N THR A 3 1.72 -3.38 15.46
CA THR A 3 0.33 -3.12 15.05
C THR A 3 0.29 -2.63 13.62
N VAL A 4 -0.55 -3.23 12.79
CA VAL A 4 -0.77 -2.84 11.39
C VAL A 4 -2.15 -2.21 11.24
N HIS A 5 -2.18 -0.96 10.80
CA HIS A 5 -3.40 -0.25 10.43
C HIS A 5 -3.75 -0.58 8.98
N HIS A 6 -4.68 -1.51 8.82
CA HIS A 6 -5.11 -2.08 7.55
C HIS A 6 -6.36 -1.38 7.00
N LEU A 7 -6.31 -0.87 5.78
CA LEU A 7 -7.51 -0.43 5.04
C LEU A 7 -7.84 -1.42 3.94
N ASN A 8 -9.12 -1.72 3.73
CA ASN A 8 -9.55 -2.52 2.59
C ASN A 8 -9.12 -1.90 1.24
N GLN A 9 -8.74 -2.76 0.29
CA GLN A 9 -8.20 -2.35 -1.01
C GLN A 9 -7.07 -1.33 -0.85
N SER A 10 -6.06 -1.70 -0.06
CA SER A 10 -4.86 -0.89 0.16
C SER A 10 -3.59 -1.73 0.06
N ARG A 11 -2.45 -1.03 0.06
CA ARG A 11 -1.12 -1.65 -0.04
C ARG A 11 -0.69 -2.37 1.23
N SER A 12 -1.50 -2.39 2.29
CA SER A 12 -1.17 -3.10 3.54
C SER A 12 -0.99 -4.60 3.37
N GLN A 13 -1.57 -5.20 2.32
CA GLN A 13 -1.45 -6.65 2.08
C GLN A 13 0.01 -7.10 1.96
N ARG A 14 0.88 -6.28 1.36
CA ARG A 14 2.31 -6.64 1.25
C ARG A 14 3.03 -6.62 2.59
N VAL A 15 2.60 -5.74 3.51
CA VAL A 15 3.13 -5.69 4.87
C VAL A 15 2.65 -6.90 5.66
N LEU A 16 1.36 -7.21 5.60
CA LEU A 16 0.80 -8.42 6.23
C LEU A 16 1.52 -9.68 5.74
N TRP A 17 1.71 -9.81 4.42
CA TRP A 17 2.44 -10.95 3.87
C TRP A 17 3.89 -11.01 4.36
N ALA A 18 4.62 -9.89 4.40
CA ALA A 18 5.97 -9.87 4.94
C ALA A 18 6.03 -10.27 6.42
N LEU A 19 5.05 -9.87 7.23
CA LEU A 19 4.96 -10.29 8.64
C LEU A 19 4.71 -11.80 8.78
N GLU A 20 3.86 -12.37 7.92
CA GLU A 20 3.64 -13.82 7.85
C GLU A 20 4.92 -14.57 7.44
N GLU A 21 5.62 -14.09 6.39
CA GLU A 21 6.89 -14.69 5.95
C GLU A 21 7.94 -14.66 7.04
N LEU A 22 7.99 -13.57 7.82
CA LEU A 22 8.88 -13.41 8.97
C LEU A 22 8.39 -14.12 10.24
N GLN A 23 7.17 -14.69 10.22
CA GLN A 23 6.54 -15.35 11.37
C GLN A 23 6.45 -14.45 12.61
N LEU A 24 6.20 -13.16 12.40
CA LEU A 24 6.13 -12.19 13.48
C LEU A 24 4.73 -12.18 14.11
N PRO A 25 4.62 -12.06 15.44
CA PRO A 25 3.34 -11.78 16.08
C PRO A 25 2.96 -10.31 15.85
N TYR A 26 1.74 -10.07 15.37
CA TYR A 26 1.22 -8.72 15.15
C TYR A 26 -0.28 -8.62 15.39
N GLN A 27 -0.77 -7.40 15.56
CA GLN A 27 -2.20 -7.09 15.58
C GLN A 27 -2.60 -6.32 14.33
N VAL A 28 -3.86 -6.50 13.91
CA VAL A 28 -4.45 -5.76 12.79
C VAL A 28 -5.57 -4.87 13.31
N VAL A 29 -5.44 -3.57 13.10
CA VAL A 29 -6.55 -2.62 13.24
C VAL A 29 -7.13 -2.41 11.83
N SER A 30 -8.32 -2.94 11.60
CA SER A 30 -8.97 -2.90 10.29
C SER A 30 -9.88 -1.68 10.15
N TYR A 31 -9.72 -1.00 9.03
CA TYR A 31 -10.50 0.16 8.61
C TYR A 31 -11.24 -0.17 7.32
N GLN A 32 -12.39 0.46 7.13
CA GLN A 32 -13.17 0.36 5.91
C GLN A 32 -13.28 1.72 5.23
N ARG A 33 -13.12 1.71 3.92
CA ARG A 33 -13.37 2.89 3.08
C ARG A 33 -14.84 3.29 3.14
N GLY A 34 -15.08 4.59 3.09
CA GLY A 34 -16.42 5.15 2.94
C GLY A 34 -17.04 4.82 1.59
N LYS A 35 -18.31 5.21 1.40
CA LYS A 35 -19.01 5.07 0.10
C LYS A 35 -18.34 5.83 -1.04
N ASP A 36 -17.56 6.85 -0.70
CA ASP A 36 -16.72 7.67 -1.59
C ASP A 36 -15.34 7.05 -1.86
N MET A 37 -15.08 5.84 -1.35
CA MET A 37 -13.80 5.14 -1.40
C MET A 37 -12.64 5.84 -0.65
N LEU A 38 -12.92 6.84 0.17
CA LEU A 38 -11.91 7.51 0.98
C LEU A 38 -11.62 6.73 2.27
N ALA A 39 -10.43 6.94 2.82
CA ALA A 39 -10.07 6.41 4.12
C ALA A 39 -10.86 7.14 5.22
N PRO A 40 -11.25 6.44 6.29
CA PRO A 40 -11.98 7.05 7.41
C PRO A 40 -11.05 7.97 8.22
N ALA A 41 -11.62 8.94 8.95
CA ALA A 41 -10.86 10.00 9.62
C ALA A 41 -9.93 9.46 10.73
N GLU A 42 -10.33 8.34 11.34
CA GLU A 42 -9.61 7.59 12.36
C GLU A 42 -8.25 7.08 11.87
N LEU A 43 -8.07 6.87 10.57
CA LEU A 43 -6.75 6.51 10.03
C LEU A 43 -5.80 7.72 10.00
N LYS A 44 -6.35 8.93 9.82
CA LYS A 44 -5.57 10.18 9.82
C LYS A 44 -5.11 10.57 11.23
N SER A 45 -5.83 10.16 12.27
CA SER A 45 -5.38 10.35 13.66
C SER A 45 -4.19 9.47 14.03
N VAL A 46 -3.95 8.37 13.30
CA VAL A 46 -2.76 7.52 13.49
C VAL A 46 -1.54 8.15 12.83
N HIS A 47 -1.66 8.55 11.55
CA HIS A 47 -0.58 9.22 10.82
C HIS A 47 -1.12 10.33 9.90
N PRO A 48 -0.49 11.52 9.83
CA PRO A 48 -1.00 12.67 9.07
C PRO A 48 -1.29 12.41 7.59
N LEU A 49 -0.58 11.45 6.99
CA LEU A 49 -0.80 11.01 5.60
C LEU A 49 -2.24 10.49 5.38
N GLY A 50 -2.88 9.90 6.40
CA GLY A 50 -4.25 9.38 6.31
C GLY A 50 -4.42 8.27 5.27
N LYS A 51 -3.37 7.47 5.03
CA LYS A 51 -3.34 6.34 4.09
C LYS A 51 -2.87 5.09 4.82
N SER A 52 -3.20 3.94 4.24
CA SER A 52 -2.77 2.61 4.71
C SER A 52 -1.76 2.01 3.72
N PRO A 53 -0.77 1.25 4.21
CA PRO A 53 -0.57 0.85 5.61
C PRO A 53 0.08 1.94 6.47
N VAL A 54 -0.17 1.83 7.77
CA VAL A 54 0.66 2.40 8.83
C VAL A 54 1.02 1.27 9.79
N VAL A 55 2.26 1.26 10.28
CA VAL A 55 2.73 0.31 11.29
C VAL A 55 3.16 1.06 12.53
N GLU A 56 2.68 0.63 13.69
CA GLU A 56 3.19 1.04 14.99
C GLU A 56 4.09 -0.07 15.53
N ASP A 57 5.35 0.27 15.78
CA ASP A 57 6.30 -0.69 16.36
C ASP A 57 7.46 0.01 17.07
N ASN A 58 7.88 -0.53 18.21
CA ASN A 58 8.99 0.00 19.02
C ASN A 58 8.95 1.52 19.29
N GLY A 59 7.75 2.11 19.43
CA GLY A 59 7.56 3.55 19.64
C GLY A 59 7.61 4.39 18.36
N HIS A 60 7.75 3.76 17.20
CA HIS A 60 7.69 4.41 15.89
C HIS A 60 6.32 4.25 15.25
N ILE A 61 5.92 5.27 14.48
CA ILE A 61 4.76 5.22 13.59
C ILE A 61 5.30 5.35 12.17
N LEU A 62 5.23 4.27 11.40
CA LEU A 62 5.81 4.15 10.08
C LEU A 62 4.71 4.18 9.02
N ALA A 63 4.83 5.10 8.07
CA ALA A 63 4.05 5.12 6.84
C ALA A 63 4.95 4.77 5.65
N GLU A 64 4.38 4.70 4.46
CA GLU A 64 5.03 4.24 3.22
C GLU A 64 5.37 2.74 3.24
N SER A 65 4.61 1.99 2.48
CA SER A 65 4.70 0.52 2.52
C SER A 65 6.03 -0.06 2.04
N GLY A 66 6.88 0.73 1.35
CA GLY A 66 8.22 0.29 0.94
C GLY A 66 9.19 0.42 2.10
N ALA A 67 9.17 1.59 2.76
CA ALA A 67 9.95 1.85 3.96
C ALA A 67 9.58 0.89 5.10
N ILE A 68 8.28 0.55 5.25
CA ILE A 68 7.85 -0.46 6.22
C ILE A 68 8.49 -1.83 5.92
N LEU A 69 8.55 -2.26 4.65
CA LEU A 69 9.18 -3.54 4.30
C LEU A 69 10.67 -3.55 4.58
N GLU A 70 11.37 -2.45 4.27
CA GLU A 70 12.79 -2.30 4.60
C GLU A 70 13.00 -2.32 6.12
N TYR A 71 12.18 -1.62 6.89
CA TYR A 71 12.20 -1.65 8.36
C TYR A 71 12.04 -3.08 8.91
N LEU A 72 11.05 -3.83 8.42
CA LEU A 72 10.81 -5.21 8.85
C LEU A 72 12.00 -6.11 8.51
N GLN A 73 12.56 -5.96 7.31
CA GLN A 73 13.73 -6.71 6.88
C GLN A 73 14.97 -6.37 7.75
N GLU A 74 15.21 -5.09 8.04
CA GLU A 74 16.37 -4.67 8.82
C GLU A 74 16.26 -5.07 10.30
N THR A 75 15.05 -4.99 10.86
CA THR A 75 14.81 -5.19 12.29
C THR A 75 14.59 -6.66 12.65
N TYR A 76 13.89 -7.41 11.81
CA TYR A 76 13.36 -8.73 12.16
C TYR A 76 13.83 -9.89 11.29
N ASP A 77 14.42 -9.65 10.12
CA ASP A 77 14.96 -10.73 9.27
C ASP A 77 16.37 -11.16 9.72
N SER A 78 16.50 -11.61 10.98
CA SER A 78 17.77 -12.04 11.56
C SER A 78 18.37 -13.25 10.83
N ALA A 79 17.51 -14.08 10.23
CA ALA A 79 17.89 -15.23 9.42
C ALA A 79 18.26 -14.87 7.96
N ARG A 80 18.14 -13.60 7.58
CA ARG A 80 18.46 -13.08 6.24
C ARG A 80 17.75 -13.83 5.11
N ARG A 81 16.49 -14.20 5.32
CA ARG A 81 15.68 -14.90 4.31
C ARG A 81 15.11 -13.97 3.25
N LEU A 82 14.80 -12.73 3.63
CA LEU A 82 14.23 -11.70 2.77
C LEU A 82 15.25 -10.59 2.45
N LYS A 83 16.36 -10.52 3.19
CA LYS A 83 17.42 -9.52 3.06
C LYS A 83 18.40 -9.87 1.93
N PRO A 84 18.45 -9.09 0.84
CA PRO A 84 19.42 -9.33 -0.23
C PRO A 84 20.85 -9.11 0.29
N GLU A 85 21.75 -10.06 0.03
CA GLU A 85 23.13 -10.01 0.52
C GLU A 85 24.11 -9.46 -0.53
N SER A 86 24.02 -9.95 -1.78
CA SER A 86 24.91 -9.54 -2.85
C SER A 86 24.61 -8.13 -3.35
N VAL A 87 25.58 -7.50 -4.02
CA VAL A 87 25.38 -6.19 -4.65
C VAL A 87 24.28 -6.27 -5.70
N GLU A 88 24.26 -7.32 -6.52
CA GLU A 88 23.27 -7.50 -7.58
C GLU A 88 21.86 -7.69 -7.01
N ASP A 89 21.70 -8.53 -5.99
CA ASP A 89 20.37 -8.75 -5.38
C ASP A 89 19.84 -7.46 -4.73
N LYS A 90 20.73 -6.67 -4.13
CA LYS A 90 20.36 -5.36 -3.55
C LYS A 90 19.91 -4.37 -4.64
N LEU A 91 20.56 -4.39 -5.81
CA LEU A 91 20.16 -3.58 -6.95
C LEU A 91 18.77 -3.99 -7.46
N GLN A 92 18.56 -5.29 -7.67
CA GLN A 92 17.26 -5.82 -8.11
C GLN A 92 16.16 -5.55 -7.09
N TYR A 93 16.41 -5.81 -5.81
CA TYR A 93 15.45 -5.57 -4.73
C TYR A 93 14.98 -4.12 -4.71
N ARG A 94 15.92 -3.16 -4.69
CA ARG A 94 15.58 -1.73 -4.68
C ARG A 94 14.85 -1.33 -5.95
N PHE A 95 15.32 -1.81 -7.11
CA PHE A 95 14.65 -1.55 -8.38
C PHE A 95 13.19 -1.97 -8.35
N TRP A 96 12.89 -3.20 -7.96
CA TRP A 96 11.51 -3.71 -7.92
C TRP A 96 10.65 -3.06 -6.84
N LEU A 97 11.25 -2.73 -5.68
CA LEU A 97 10.56 -2.02 -4.61
C LEU A 97 10.08 -0.64 -5.08
N HIS A 98 10.94 0.10 -5.78
CA HIS A 98 10.60 1.41 -6.34
C HIS A 98 9.74 1.33 -7.60
N TYR A 99 9.98 0.35 -8.49
CA TYR A 99 9.21 0.17 -9.72
C TYR A 99 7.70 -0.05 -9.44
N ALA A 100 7.39 -0.82 -8.38
CA ALA A 100 6.00 -1.07 -7.99
C ALA A 100 5.24 0.22 -7.64
N GLU A 101 5.90 1.21 -7.03
CA GLU A 101 5.28 2.48 -6.65
C GLU A 101 5.45 3.57 -7.73
N GLY A 102 6.63 3.68 -8.32
CA GLY A 102 6.96 4.75 -9.28
C GLY A 102 6.48 4.49 -10.71
N SER A 103 6.41 3.23 -11.15
CA SER A 103 6.08 2.89 -12.54
C SER A 103 4.73 2.19 -12.67
N LEU A 104 4.40 1.23 -11.80
CA LEU A 104 3.12 0.51 -11.89
C LEU A 104 1.96 1.27 -11.26
N MET A 105 2.16 1.92 -10.12
CA MET A 105 1.07 2.61 -9.42
C MET A 105 0.42 3.72 -10.25
N PRO A 106 1.15 4.55 -11.02
CA PRO A 106 0.52 5.53 -11.90
C PRO A 106 -0.40 4.89 -12.95
N LEU A 107 0.00 3.76 -13.53
CA LEU A 107 -0.83 3.03 -14.50
C LEU A 107 -2.11 2.48 -13.84
N LEU A 108 -1.98 1.91 -12.64
CA LEU A 108 -3.14 1.45 -11.87
C LEU A 108 -4.06 2.62 -11.51
N LEU A 109 -3.52 3.75 -11.06
CA LEU A 109 -4.28 4.95 -10.75
C LEU A 109 -5.05 5.44 -11.98
N MET A 110 -4.40 5.55 -13.13
CA MET A 110 -5.05 5.97 -14.38
C MET A 110 -6.19 5.03 -14.75
N LYS A 111 -5.98 3.71 -14.64
CA LYS A 111 -7.03 2.71 -14.85
C LYS A 111 -8.22 2.91 -13.90
N LEU A 112 -7.97 3.15 -12.62
CA LEU A 112 -9.03 3.42 -11.63
C LEU A 112 -9.78 4.73 -11.93
N VAL A 113 -9.06 5.79 -12.34
CA VAL A 113 -9.67 7.05 -12.76
C VAL A 113 -10.57 6.83 -13.97
N PHE A 114 -10.09 6.20 -15.04
CA PHE A 114 -10.91 5.92 -16.22
C PHE A 114 -12.13 5.05 -15.90
N ALA A 115 -11.97 4.03 -15.05
CA ALA A 115 -13.09 3.20 -14.58
C ALA A 115 -14.12 4.00 -13.75
N SER A 116 -13.73 5.12 -13.15
CA SER A 116 -14.62 6.02 -12.43
C SER A 116 -15.33 7.04 -13.33
N LEU A 117 -14.75 7.40 -14.48
CA LEU A 117 -15.32 8.40 -15.40
C LEU A 117 -16.68 7.99 -15.99
N GLY A 118 -16.96 6.69 -16.07
CA GLY A 118 -18.26 6.16 -16.49
C GLY A 118 -19.36 6.26 -15.43
N LYS A 119 -19.04 6.67 -14.20
CA LYS A 119 -19.93 6.61 -13.03
C LYS A 119 -20.33 8.02 -12.55
N PRO A 120 -21.49 8.18 -11.88
CA PRO A 120 -21.80 9.43 -11.17
C PRO A 120 -20.66 9.80 -10.20
N PRO A 121 -20.33 11.10 -10.02
CA PRO A 121 -21.08 12.29 -10.42
C PRO A 121 -20.73 12.84 -11.81
N VAL A 122 -19.94 12.16 -12.65
CA VAL A 122 -19.54 12.68 -13.97
C VAL A 122 -20.78 13.01 -14.82
N PRO A 123 -20.87 14.17 -15.51
CA PRO A 123 -22.02 14.50 -16.36
C PRO A 123 -22.24 13.49 -17.49
N PHE A 124 -23.50 13.22 -17.86
CA PHE A 124 -23.86 12.16 -18.80
C PHE A 124 -23.09 12.21 -20.14
N GLY A 125 -22.87 13.41 -20.71
CA GLY A 125 -22.12 13.59 -21.95
C GLY A 125 -20.63 13.24 -21.87
N MET A 126 -20.03 13.25 -20.67
CA MET A 126 -18.63 12.84 -20.44
C MET A 126 -18.49 11.36 -20.10
N ARG A 127 -19.56 10.70 -19.64
CA ARG A 127 -19.55 9.26 -19.30
C ARG A 127 -19.33 8.36 -20.51
N THR A 128 -19.78 8.77 -21.70
CA THR A 128 -19.65 8.00 -22.95
C THR A 128 -18.19 7.91 -23.41
N LEU A 129 -17.41 8.99 -23.27
CA LEU A 129 -15.95 8.99 -23.48
C LEU A 129 -15.23 8.12 -22.44
N GLY A 130 -15.61 8.22 -21.16
CA GLY A 130 -15.04 7.39 -20.09
C GLY A 130 -15.24 5.89 -20.32
N ASN A 131 -16.43 5.47 -20.76
CA ASN A 131 -16.74 4.06 -21.05
C ASN A 131 -16.01 3.50 -22.27
N ALA A 132 -15.63 4.35 -23.23
CA ALA A 132 -14.82 3.93 -24.39
C ALA A 132 -13.34 3.75 -24.00
N LEU A 133 -12.80 4.63 -23.16
CA LEU A 133 -11.41 4.61 -22.71
C LEU A 133 -11.13 3.53 -21.65
N GLY A 134 -12.10 3.19 -20.81
CA GLY A 134 -11.95 2.18 -19.75
C GLY A 134 -11.96 0.71 -20.19
N LYS A 135 -12.06 0.43 -21.50
CA LYS A 135 -12.07 -0.93 -22.07
C LYS A 135 -10.69 -1.43 -22.54
N GLY A 136 -9.64 -0.60 -22.46
CA GLY A 136 -8.24 -0.98 -22.67
C GLY A 136 -7.53 -1.28 -21.36
#